data_AF-A0A662GE71-F1
#
_entry.id   AF-A0A662GE71-F1
#
_cell.length_a   1.000
_cell.length_b   1.000
_cell.length_c   1.000
_cell.angle_alpha   90.00
_cell.angle_beta   90.00
_cell.angle_gamma   90.00
#
_symmetry.space_group_name_H-M   'P 1'
#
loop_
_entity.id
_entity.type
_entity.pdbx_description
1 polymer ?
#
loop_
_entity_poly.entity_id
_entity_poly.type
_entity_poly.pdbx_seq_one_letter_code
_entity_poly.pdbx_strand_id
1 'polypeptide(L)'
;FKVRTYILVNGHPILQDLNLQYKLLKKTMDLVLKVSDSVVIINTYPHVKSELWEEWISLRWKPLDKEQFFKLVGEWADDPRVELDFNNLNFIPKFPKEKRIPLKGVGREYLLHPYYEVWQDFFVRFYEPPPGKEYLLFAPCSYKKPYTRSKTWRAFLGRISGYPFFKEIHIVVISTPGVIPYEFINYYPFNAYDWPLWLETEELKREYVKVTTERVKRYVERHKERYKLYFVYLKSDPESMIAIRNAFKELGLEDKLIDTVSDETYKRIVEEGFKPALAHPAAVKELAETLKKYLS
;
A
#
# COMPACT_ATOMS: atom_id res chain seq x y z
N PHE A 1 34.82 25.60 -18.13
CA PHE A 1 34.09 24.90 -17.03
C PHE A 1 32.65 24.74 -17.47
N LYS A 2 32.01 23.59 -17.20
CA LYS A 2 30.57 23.40 -17.42
C LYS A 2 29.85 23.50 -16.08
N VAL A 3 28.72 24.20 -16.04
CA VAL A 3 27.87 24.43 -14.87
C VAL A 3 26.61 23.59 -14.99
N ARG A 4 26.34 22.77 -13.97
CA ARG A 4 25.11 21.99 -13.84
C ARG A 4 24.36 22.42 -12.58
N THR A 5 23.10 22.79 -12.74
CA THR A 5 22.25 23.25 -11.64
C THR A 5 21.18 22.21 -11.31
N TYR A 6 20.95 21.97 -10.02
CA TYR A 6 19.93 21.05 -9.52
C TYR A 6 18.85 21.84 -8.78
N ILE A 7 17.59 21.66 -9.18
CA ILE A 7 16.44 22.36 -8.62
C ILE A 7 15.52 21.33 -7.96
N LEU A 8 15.38 21.42 -6.64
CA LEU A 8 14.42 20.63 -5.88
C LEU A 8 13.06 21.31 -5.91
N VAL A 9 12.08 20.68 -6.57
CA VAL A 9 10.69 21.16 -6.56
C VAL A 9 9.95 20.54 -5.38
N ASN A 10 9.05 21.31 -4.76
CA ASN A 10 8.23 20.91 -3.61
C ASN A 10 9.07 20.64 -2.35
N GLY A 11 10.15 21.41 -2.16
CA GLY A 11 11.06 21.25 -1.02
C GLY A 11 10.58 21.83 0.31
N HIS A 12 9.35 22.33 0.40
CA HIS A 12 8.81 22.95 1.62
C HIS A 12 7.28 22.86 1.65
N PRO A 13 6.62 22.71 2.82
CA PRO A 13 5.15 22.67 2.95
C PRO A 13 4.39 23.75 2.17
N ILE A 14 4.89 24.99 2.19
CA ILE A 14 4.29 26.13 1.46
C ILE A 14 4.21 25.92 -0.06
N LEU A 15 5.10 25.09 -0.62
CA LEU A 15 5.16 24.83 -2.05
C LEU A 15 4.13 23.80 -2.51
N GLN A 16 3.33 23.22 -1.61
CA GLN A 16 2.17 22.42 -2.04
C GLN A 16 1.07 23.27 -2.69
N ASP A 17 1.12 24.60 -2.56
CA ASP A 17 0.45 25.49 -3.51
C ASP A 17 1.20 25.46 -4.85
N LEU A 18 0.72 24.61 -5.76
CA LEU A 18 1.35 24.41 -7.07
C LEU A 18 1.36 25.69 -7.92
N ASN A 19 0.47 26.66 -7.69
CA ASN A 19 0.48 27.93 -8.41
C ASN A 19 1.63 28.81 -7.92
N LEU A 20 1.82 28.90 -6.60
CA LEU A 20 2.96 29.59 -6.01
C LEU A 20 4.28 28.92 -6.46
N GLN A 21 4.32 27.59 -6.38
CA GLN A 21 5.48 26.80 -6.77
C GLN A 21 5.85 27.02 -8.24
N TYR A 22 4.89 26.99 -9.15
CA TYR A 22 5.11 27.25 -10.57
C TYR A 22 5.67 28.66 -10.81
N LYS A 23 5.10 29.69 -10.16
CA LYS A 23 5.60 31.08 -10.28
C LYS A 23 7.06 31.22 -9.83
N LEU A 24 7.43 30.54 -8.74
CA LEU A 24 8.81 30.55 -8.24
C LEU A 24 9.75 29.76 -9.16
N LEU A 25 9.32 28.58 -9.62
CA LEU A 25 10.08 27.75 -10.53
C LEU A 25 10.34 28.49 -11.85
N LYS A 26 9.35 29.18 -12.41
CA LYS A 26 9.50 29.96 -13.64
C LYS A 26 10.58 31.03 -13.53
N LYS A 27 10.53 31.85 -12.47
CA LYS A 27 11.58 32.85 -12.18
C LYS A 27 12.97 32.21 -12.02
N THR A 28 13.01 31.03 -11.41
CA THR A 28 14.25 30.27 -11.21
C THR A 28 14.81 29.79 -12.56
N MET A 29 13.97 29.21 -13.42
CA MET A 29 14.36 28.72 -14.73
C MET A 29 14.81 29.85 -15.67
N ASP A 30 14.11 31.00 -15.67
CA ASP A 30 14.49 32.18 -16.45
C ASP A 30 15.91 32.68 -16.12
N LEU A 31 16.35 32.49 -14.87
CA LEU A 31 17.70 32.83 -14.42
C LEU A 31 18.69 31.70 -14.74
N VAL A 32 18.37 30.47 -14.34
CA VAL A 32 19.28 29.32 -14.40
C VAL A 32 19.64 28.97 -15.85
N LEU A 33 18.70 29.07 -16.79
CA LEU A 33 18.95 28.81 -18.22
C LEU A 33 19.89 29.83 -18.87
N LYS A 34 20.17 30.98 -18.24
CA LYS A 34 21.14 31.97 -18.73
C LYS A 34 22.57 31.68 -18.27
N VAL A 35 22.73 30.96 -17.16
CA VAL A 35 24.01 30.81 -16.45
C VAL A 35 24.48 29.36 -16.32
N SER A 36 23.64 28.39 -16.69
CA SER A 36 23.95 26.96 -16.57
C SER A 36 24.00 26.29 -17.94
N ASP A 37 24.96 25.40 -18.14
CA ASP A 37 25.04 24.54 -19.33
C ASP A 37 23.99 23.42 -19.30
N SER A 38 23.58 22.99 -18.09
CA SER A 38 22.54 21.98 -17.89
C SER A 38 21.79 22.18 -16.58
N VAL A 39 20.54 21.72 -16.54
CA VAL A 39 19.64 21.84 -15.39
C VAL A 39 18.97 20.50 -15.13
N VAL A 40 18.84 20.12 -13.86
CA VAL A 40 18.02 18.98 -13.45
C VAL A 40 16.93 19.48 -12.52
N ILE A 41 15.68 19.23 -12.88
CA ILE A 41 14.53 19.50 -12.01
C ILE A 41 14.15 18.19 -11.34
N ILE A 42 14.26 18.14 -10.02
CA ILE A 42 14.09 16.92 -9.22
C ILE A 42 12.87 17.04 -8.32
N ASN A 43 12.02 16.01 -8.31
CA ASN A 43 10.94 15.91 -7.32
C ASN A 43 11.53 15.72 -5.91
N THR A 44 11.13 16.56 -4.95
CA THR A 44 11.63 16.39 -3.58
C THR A 44 10.97 15.20 -2.90
N TYR A 45 11.80 14.38 -2.25
CA TYR A 45 11.37 13.26 -1.42
C TYR A 45 11.80 13.45 0.05
N PRO A 46 11.04 12.88 1.02
CA PRO A 46 11.32 13.05 2.44
C PRO A 46 12.54 12.22 2.86
N HIS A 47 13.72 12.85 2.82
CA HIS A 47 14.95 12.20 3.27
C HIS A 47 14.94 12.06 4.79
N VAL A 48 15.28 10.88 5.30
CA VAL A 48 15.11 10.49 6.72
C VAL A 48 15.75 11.39 7.78
N LYS A 49 16.71 12.23 7.39
CA LYS A 49 17.40 13.20 8.28
C LYS A 49 16.95 14.65 8.07
N SER A 50 15.98 14.89 7.19
CA SER A 50 15.50 16.23 6.85
C SER A 50 14.28 16.61 7.69
N GLU A 51 14.09 17.91 7.91
CA GLU A 51 12.86 18.45 8.52
C GLU A 51 11.61 18.08 7.70
N LEU A 52 11.76 17.98 6.38
CA LEU A 52 10.68 17.58 5.48
C LEU A 52 10.18 16.15 5.75
N TRP A 53 11.01 15.28 6.34
CA TRP A 53 10.57 13.97 6.79
C TRP A 53 9.57 14.08 7.95
N GLU A 54 9.76 15.02 8.88
CA GLU A 54 8.81 15.27 9.98
C GLU A 54 7.49 15.83 9.47
N GLU A 55 7.55 16.76 8.51
CA GLU A 55 6.37 17.29 7.82
C GLU A 55 5.63 16.19 7.06
N TRP A 56 6.37 15.23 6.49
CA TRP A 56 5.78 14.10 5.77
C TRP A 56 5.09 13.10 6.69
N ILE A 57 5.77 12.64 7.75
CA ILE A 57 5.18 11.66 8.67
C ILE A 57 4.04 12.22 9.50
N SER A 58 3.92 13.55 9.59
CA SER A 58 2.79 14.23 10.23
C SER A 58 1.70 14.60 9.24
N LEU A 59 1.83 14.15 7.98
CA LEU A 59 0.91 14.38 6.86
C LEU A 59 0.71 15.86 6.49
N ARG A 60 1.58 16.76 6.97
CA ARG A 60 1.58 18.19 6.61
C ARG A 60 2.20 18.45 5.25
N TRP A 61 3.06 17.55 4.77
CA TRP A 61 3.66 17.60 3.45
C TRP A 61 3.66 16.24 2.76
N LYS A 62 3.64 16.24 1.43
CA LYS A 62 3.74 15.02 0.61
C LYS A 62 4.57 15.30 -0.65
N PRO A 63 5.36 14.32 -1.12
CA PRO A 63 6.02 14.43 -2.42
C PRO A 63 4.97 14.55 -3.52
N LEU A 64 5.33 15.20 -4.63
CA LEU A 64 4.45 15.25 -5.80
C LEU A 64 4.33 13.84 -6.38
N ASP A 65 3.13 13.46 -6.80
CA ASP A 65 3.00 12.30 -7.66
C ASP A 65 3.46 12.63 -9.10
N LYS A 66 3.45 11.60 -9.96
CA LYS A 66 3.96 11.70 -11.32
C LYS A 66 3.21 12.76 -12.13
N GLU A 67 1.88 12.78 -12.03
CA GLU A 67 1.04 13.72 -12.77
C GLU A 67 1.30 15.16 -12.32
N GLN A 68 1.30 15.40 -11.00
CA GLN A 68 1.58 16.70 -10.41
C GLN A 68 2.97 17.22 -10.81
N PHE A 69 3.99 16.36 -10.76
CA PHE A 69 5.35 16.72 -11.14
C PHE A 69 5.42 17.15 -12.61
N PHE A 70 4.96 16.31 -13.54
CA PHE A 70 5.03 16.63 -14.97
C PHE A 70 4.15 17.81 -15.37
N LYS A 71 3.00 18.01 -14.71
CA LYS A 71 2.17 19.21 -14.89
C LYS A 71 2.91 20.48 -14.47
N LEU A 72 3.68 20.43 -13.38
CA LEU A 72 4.44 21.58 -12.88
C LEU A 72 5.62 21.96 -13.79
N VAL A 73 6.34 20.96 -14.31
CA VAL A 73 7.62 21.17 -15.00
C VAL A 73 7.54 21.08 -16.53
N GLY A 74 6.36 20.74 -17.07
CA GLY A 74 6.17 20.41 -18.48
C GLY A 74 6.60 21.50 -19.48
N GLU A 75 6.57 22.79 -19.08
CA GLU A 75 7.04 23.91 -19.91
C GLU A 75 8.51 23.76 -20.34
N TRP A 76 9.32 23.03 -19.57
CA TRP A 76 10.76 22.86 -19.84
C TRP A 76 11.13 21.46 -20.33
N ALA A 77 10.15 20.59 -20.60
CA ALA A 77 10.42 19.19 -20.95
C ALA A 77 11.18 19.00 -22.26
N ASP A 78 11.00 19.91 -23.23
CA ASP A 78 11.62 19.84 -24.55
C ASP A 78 12.93 20.66 -24.66
N ASP A 79 13.36 21.36 -23.61
CA ASP A 79 14.63 22.09 -23.63
C ASP A 79 15.79 21.09 -23.51
N PRO A 80 16.73 21.04 -24.48
CA PRO A 80 17.81 20.04 -24.51
C PRO A 80 18.81 20.17 -23.35
N ARG A 81 18.75 21.27 -22.58
CA ARG A 81 19.59 21.49 -21.40
C ARG A 81 18.93 20.97 -20.13
N VAL A 82 17.65 20.61 -20.16
CA VAL A 82 16.83 20.29 -18.99
C VAL A 82 16.60 18.79 -18.89
N GLU A 83 16.93 18.24 -17.73
CA GLU A 83 16.60 16.87 -17.34
C GLU A 83 15.50 16.91 -16.27
N LEU A 84 14.43 16.15 -16.50
CA LEU A 84 13.33 16.01 -15.54
C LEU A 84 13.48 14.71 -14.77
N ASP A 85 13.70 14.82 -13.47
CA ASP A 85 14.02 13.69 -12.64
C ASP A 85 12.94 13.45 -11.56
N PHE A 86 11.95 12.65 -11.95
CA PHE A 86 10.96 12.13 -11.02
C PHE A 86 11.52 10.97 -10.17
N ASN A 87 12.47 10.19 -10.70
CA ASN A 87 12.84 8.88 -10.14
C ASN A 87 14.17 8.87 -9.37
N ASN A 88 14.83 10.02 -9.17
CA ASN A 88 16.20 10.16 -8.65
C ASN A 88 16.49 9.26 -7.44
N LEU A 89 15.46 9.02 -6.62
CA LEU A 89 15.51 8.14 -5.48
C LEU A 89 14.28 7.25 -5.56
N ASN A 90 14.43 5.99 -6.02
CA ASN A 90 13.40 4.95 -5.92
C ASN A 90 12.77 4.98 -4.52
N PHE A 91 11.68 5.72 -4.38
CA PHE A 91 11.22 6.21 -3.09
C PHE A 91 10.46 5.09 -2.44
N ILE A 92 10.95 4.63 -1.29
CA ILE A 92 10.23 3.68 -0.44
C ILE A 92 10.17 4.32 0.94
N PRO A 93 9.00 4.35 1.61
CA PRO A 93 8.88 4.87 2.95
C PRO A 93 9.92 4.26 3.91
N LYS A 94 10.69 5.13 4.57
CA LYS A 94 11.70 4.74 5.55
C LYS A 94 11.46 5.43 6.89
N PHE A 95 11.50 4.63 7.94
CA PHE A 95 11.33 5.04 9.33
C PHE A 95 12.61 4.69 10.11
N PRO A 96 13.48 5.68 10.38
CA PRO A 96 14.71 5.48 11.15
C PRO A 96 14.42 4.88 12.52
N LYS A 97 15.35 4.08 13.06
CA LYS A 97 15.11 3.36 14.32
C LYS A 97 14.77 4.31 15.46
N GLU A 98 15.47 5.44 15.52
CA GLU A 98 15.30 6.55 16.45
C GLU A 98 13.93 7.26 16.33
N LYS A 99 13.21 7.06 15.22
CA LYS A 99 11.87 7.60 14.99
C LYS A 99 10.76 6.56 15.14
N ARG A 100 11.09 5.27 15.31
CA ARG A 100 10.06 4.24 15.46
C ARG A 100 9.41 4.35 16.83
N ILE A 101 8.09 4.30 16.83
CA ILE A 101 7.28 4.30 18.05
C ILE A 101 6.60 2.94 18.26
N PRO A 102 6.29 2.56 19.51
CA PRO A 102 5.48 1.39 19.79
C PRO A 102 4.02 1.64 19.38
N LEU A 103 3.55 0.94 18.35
CA LEU A 103 2.15 0.99 17.92
C LEU A 103 1.38 -0.15 18.58
N LYS A 104 1.13 -0.03 19.89
CA LYS A 104 0.47 -1.05 20.69
C LYS A 104 -0.76 -0.48 21.37
N GLY A 105 -1.93 -0.95 20.97
CA GLY A 105 -3.19 -0.51 21.57
C GLY A 105 -4.37 -0.66 20.63
N VAL A 106 -5.51 -0.25 21.13
CA VAL A 106 -6.80 -0.24 20.43
C VAL A 106 -7.37 1.15 20.58
N GLY A 107 -7.70 1.78 19.46
CA GLY A 107 -8.15 3.16 19.43
C GLY A 107 -7.98 3.78 18.05
N ARG A 108 -8.66 4.92 17.84
CA ARG A 108 -8.65 5.65 16.58
C ARG A 108 -7.25 6.16 16.23
N GLU A 109 -6.47 6.55 17.24
CA GLU A 109 -5.08 6.99 17.12
C GLU A 109 -4.14 5.88 16.61
N TYR A 110 -4.45 4.62 16.92
CA TYR A 110 -3.71 3.47 16.40
C TYR A 110 -4.22 3.11 15.01
N LEU A 111 -5.53 3.09 14.78
CA LEU A 111 -6.13 2.74 13.49
C LEU A 111 -5.73 3.72 12.36
N LEU A 112 -5.73 5.02 12.67
CA LEU A 112 -5.44 6.12 11.75
C LEU A 112 -4.02 6.68 11.96
N HIS A 113 -3.12 5.89 12.54
CA HIS A 113 -1.77 6.37 12.82
C HIS A 113 -1.10 6.89 11.52
N PRO A 114 -0.49 8.10 11.53
CA PRO A 114 0.08 8.70 10.32
C PRO A 114 1.07 7.82 9.56
N TYR A 115 1.80 6.95 10.25
CA TYR A 115 2.73 6.02 9.61
C TYR A 115 2.02 5.01 8.69
N TYR A 116 0.79 4.63 9.02
CA TYR A 116 -0.04 3.79 8.15
C TYR A 116 -0.49 4.60 6.94
N GLU A 117 -0.97 5.83 7.14
CA GLU A 117 -1.41 6.69 6.03
C GLU A 117 -0.30 7.01 5.04
N VAL A 118 0.92 7.23 5.53
CA VAL A 118 2.12 7.35 4.69
C VAL A 118 2.30 6.15 3.76
N TRP A 119 2.14 4.93 4.27
CA TRP A 119 2.23 3.72 3.47
C TRP A 119 1.05 3.55 2.51
N GLN A 120 -0.18 3.81 2.98
CA GLN A 120 -1.37 3.71 2.12
C GLN A 120 -1.30 4.70 0.96
N ASP A 121 -0.80 5.91 1.21
CA ASP A 121 -0.52 6.91 0.18
C ASP A 121 0.57 6.43 -0.80
N PHE A 122 1.67 5.88 -0.29
CA PHE A 122 2.72 5.29 -1.12
C PHE A 122 2.19 4.19 -2.04
N PHE A 123 1.36 3.27 -1.53
CA PHE A 123 0.79 2.18 -2.30
C PHE A 123 -0.13 2.63 -3.43
N VAL A 124 -0.69 3.84 -3.34
CA VAL A 124 -1.56 4.42 -4.36
C VAL A 124 -0.79 5.27 -5.36
N ARG A 125 0.16 6.09 -4.89
CA ARG A 125 0.79 7.12 -5.74
C ARG A 125 2.12 6.72 -6.37
N PHE A 126 2.86 5.77 -5.79
CA PHE A 126 4.24 5.47 -6.19
C PHE A 126 4.52 3.98 -6.42
N TYR A 127 3.81 3.11 -5.71
CA TYR A 127 3.98 1.67 -5.84
C TYR A 127 3.42 1.15 -7.17
N GLU A 128 4.13 0.20 -7.77
CA GLU A 128 3.65 -0.63 -8.88
C GLU A 128 3.71 -2.11 -8.45
N PRO A 129 2.63 -2.89 -8.64
CA PRO A 129 2.64 -4.32 -8.36
C PRO A 129 3.74 -5.06 -9.13
N PRO A 130 4.32 -6.14 -8.57
CA PRO A 130 5.37 -6.90 -9.26
C PRO A 130 4.91 -7.35 -10.66
N PRO A 131 5.80 -7.33 -11.66
CA PRO A 131 5.45 -7.75 -13.01
C PRO A 131 5.05 -9.23 -13.04
N GLY A 132 4.15 -9.57 -13.96
CA GLY A 132 3.65 -10.94 -14.13
C GLY A 132 2.59 -11.35 -13.11
N LYS A 133 2.23 -10.47 -12.16
CA LYS A 133 1.08 -10.67 -11.30
C LYS A 133 -0.20 -10.22 -12.02
N GLU A 134 -1.14 -11.14 -12.19
CA GLU A 134 -2.40 -10.93 -12.90
C GLU A 134 -3.63 -11.17 -12.03
N TYR A 135 -3.44 -11.73 -10.83
CA TYR A 135 -4.51 -12.06 -9.89
C TYR A 135 -4.14 -11.61 -8.49
N LEU A 136 -5.09 -11.11 -7.71
CA LEU A 136 -4.84 -10.69 -6.33
C LEU A 136 -5.46 -11.67 -5.34
N LEU A 137 -4.73 -12.06 -4.30
CA LEU A 137 -5.24 -12.81 -3.16
C LEU A 137 -5.18 -11.95 -1.90
N PHE A 138 -6.35 -11.54 -1.40
CA PHE A 138 -6.48 -10.94 -0.07
C PHE A 138 -6.27 -12.00 1.00
N ALA A 139 -5.26 -11.79 1.85
CA ALA A 139 -4.83 -12.73 2.88
C ALA A 139 -4.94 -12.10 4.29
N PRO A 140 -5.12 -12.92 5.34
CA PRO A 140 -5.30 -12.42 6.69
C PRO A 140 -3.98 -11.95 7.28
N CYS A 141 -4.09 -10.98 8.17
CA CYS A 141 -3.00 -10.64 9.06
C CYS A 141 -2.63 -11.82 9.98
N SER A 142 -1.55 -11.66 10.74
CA SER A 142 -1.25 -12.61 11.82
C SER A 142 -0.62 -11.90 13.01
N TYR A 143 -1.00 -12.37 14.21
CA TYR A 143 -0.33 -11.98 15.44
C TYR A 143 1.18 -12.26 15.38
N LYS A 144 1.55 -13.45 14.85
CA LYS A 144 2.97 -13.81 14.69
C LYS A 144 3.55 -13.09 13.47
N LYS A 145 4.55 -12.24 13.71
CA LYS A 145 5.27 -11.50 12.67
C LYS A 145 6.72 -12.00 12.51
N PRO A 146 7.26 -12.04 11.30
CA PRO A 146 6.55 -11.81 10.03
C PRO A 146 5.48 -12.87 9.74
N TYR A 147 4.42 -12.49 9.03
CA TYR A 147 3.20 -13.29 8.89
C TYR A 147 3.45 -14.71 8.37
N THR A 148 4.46 -14.87 7.51
CA THR A 148 4.93 -16.15 6.94
C THR A 148 5.33 -17.19 7.98
N ARG A 149 5.61 -16.79 9.23
CA ARG A 149 5.92 -17.72 10.33
C ARG A 149 4.68 -18.25 11.06
N SER A 150 3.51 -17.70 10.79
CA SER A 150 2.24 -18.13 11.38
C SER A 150 1.80 -19.51 10.87
N LYS A 151 0.92 -20.20 11.62
CA LYS A 151 0.36 -21.49 11.19
C LYS A 151 -0.47 -21.33 9.90
N THR A 152 -1.34 -20.31 9.85
CA THR A 152 -2.18 -20.00 8.68
C THR A 152 -1.35 -19.80 7.42
N TRP A 153 -0.33 -18.92 7.48
CA TRP A 153 0.48 -18.62 6.30
C TRP A 153 1.30 -19.81 5.82
N ARG A 154 1.91 -20.57 6.73
CA ARG A 154 2.63 -21.79 6.35
C ARG A 154 1.72 -22.81 5.69
N ALA A 155 0.48 -22.95 6.17
CA ALA A 155 -0.47 -23.91 5.65
C ALA A 155 -0.92 -23.54 4.22
N PHE A 156 -1.42 -22.32 4.01
CA PHE A 156 -1.93 -21.95 2.68
C PHE A 156 -0.80 -21.79 1.67
N LEU A 157 0.31 -21.13 2.03
CA LEU A 157 1.46 -20.99 1.12
C LEU A 157 2.06 -22.34 0.78
N GLY A 158 2.22 -23.23 1.77
CA GLY A 158 2.73 -24.59 1.54
C GLY A 158 1.84 -25.42 0.61
N ARG A 159 0.55 -25.08 0.51
CA ARG A 159 -0.38 -25.74 -0.42
C ARG A 159 -0.32 -25.15 -1.82
N ILE A 160 -0.32 -23.83 -1.95
CA ILE A 160 -0.53 -23.17 -3.25
C ILE A 160 0.78 -22.89 -3.99
N SER A 161 1.91 -22.80 -3.30
CA SER A 161 3.21 -22.39 -3.89
C SER A 161 3.77 -23.37 -4.92
N GLY A 162 3.36 -24.64 -4.86
CA GLY A 162 3.79 -25.67 -5.81
C GLY A 162 3.04 -25.65 -7.15
N TYR A 163 2.01 -24.81 -7.31
CA TYR A 163 1.27 -24.74 -8.57
C TYR A 163 1.84 -23.68 -9.52
N PRO A 164 1.81 -23.91 -10.85
CA PRO A 164 2.31 -22.96 -11.84
C PRO A 164 1.68 -21.56 -11.75
N PHE A 165 0.38 -21.47 -11.46
CA PHE A 165 -0.35 -20.20 -11.33
C PHE A 165 0.14 -19.34 -10.16
N PHE A 166 0.88 -19.88 -9.19
CA PHE A 166 1.32 -19.12 -8.01
C PHE A 166 2.19 -17.92 -8.41
N LYS A 167 2.94 -18.02 -9.51
CA LYS A 167 3.76 -16.91 -10.04
C LYS A 167 2.89 -15.71 -10.44
N GLU A 168 1.63 -15.92 -10.80
CA GLU A 168 0.68 -14.89 -11.24
C GLU A 168 -0.16 -14.30 -10.10
N ILE A 169 -0.13 -14.92 -8.91
CA ILE A 169 -0.85 -14.44 -7.73
C ILE A 169 -0.02 -13.38 -6.99
N HIS A 170 -0.60 -12.21 -6.80
CA HIS A 170 -0.13 -11.18 -5.88
C HIS A 170 -0.87 -11.30 -4.55
N ILE A 171 -0.13 -11.53 -3.48
CA ILE A 171 -0.71 -11.61 -2.13
C ILE A 171 -0.73 -10.22 -1.53
N VAL A 172 -1.90 -9.80 -1.05
CA VAL A 172 -2.07 -8.52 -0.37
C VAL A 172 -2.76 -8.77 0.96
N VAL A 173 -2.15 -8.32 2.05
CA VAL A 173 -2.66 -8.51 3.40
C VAL A 173 -3.63 -7.40 3.74
N ILE A 174 -4.76 -7.76 4.34
CA ILE A 174 -5.66 -6.82 5.01
C ILE A 174 -5.49 -6.95 6.52
N SER A 175 -5.31 -5.81 7.18
CA SER A 175 -5.09 -5.72 8.62
C SER A 175 -5.40 -4.31 9.13
N THR A 176 -5.36 -4.07 10.45
CA THR A 176 -5.42 -2.73 11.07
C THR A 176 -4.57 -1.65 10.38
N PRO A 177 -3.30 -1.88 9.97
CA PRO A 177 -2.54 -0.88 9.23
C PRO A 177 -3.05 -0.57 7.81
N GLY A 178 -4.02 -1.33 7.30
CA GLY A 178 -4.61 -1.17 5.98
C GLY A 178 -4.27 -2.28 5.00
N VAL A 179 -4.14 -1.90 3.73
CA VAL A 179 -3.74 -2.75 2.62
C VAL A 179 -2.22 -2.86 2.60
N ILE A 180 -1.67 -4.08 2.60
CA ILE A 180 -0.21 -4.30 2.68
C ILE A 180 0.19 -5.34 1.64
N PRO A 181 0.80 -4.93 0.51
CA PRO A 181 1.36 -5.87 -0.45
C PRO A 181 2.45 -6.75 0.19
N TYR A 182 2.56 -8.00 -0.27
CA TYR A 182 3.40 -9.03 0.36
C TYR A 182 4.86 -8.61 0.52
N GLU A 183 5.40 -7.83 -0.42
CA GLU A 183 6.79 -7.37 -0.44
C GLU A 183 7.10 -6.45 0.75
N PHE A 184 6.07 -5.83 1.34
CA PHE A 184 6.21 -4.85 2.41
C PHE A 184 5.86 -5.37 3.81
N ILE A 185 5.39 -6.61 3.96
CA ILE A 185 4.95 -7.13 5.28
C ILE A 185 6.05 -7.11 6.36
N ASN A 186 7.33 -7.08 5.93
CA ASN A 186 8.49 -7.02 6.81
C ASN A 186 8.94 -5.60 7.15
N TYR A 187 8.30 -4.58 6.57
CA TYR A 187 8.63 -3.19 6.81
C TYR A 187 7.96 -2.70 8.09
N TYR A 188 8.59 -1.73 8.73
CA TYR A 188 7.96 -0.99 9.81
C TYR A 188 6.91 -0.04 9.21
N PRO A 189 5.69 0.07 9.78
CA PRO A 189 5.27 -0.51 11.07
C PRO A 189 4.60 -1.89 11.00
N PHE A 190 4.39 -2.47 9.82
CA PHE A 190 3.63 -3.72 9.63
C PHE A 190 4.20 -4.91 10.43
N ASN A 191 5.52 -4.96 10.59
CA ASN A 191 6.19 -6.00 11.37
C ASN A 191 6.19 -5.78 12.90
N ALA A 192 5.68 -4.64 13.40
CA ALA A 192 5.91 -4.22 14.80
C ALA A 192 4.68 -3.67 15.55
N TYR A 193 3.52 -3.55 14.90
CA TYR A 193 2.28 -3.14 15.62
C TYR A 193 1.74 -4.26 16.53
N ASP A 194 0.88 -3.92 17.48
CA ASP A 194 0.12 -4.86 18.29
C ASP A 194 -1.29 -4.32 18.49
N TRP A 195 -2.30 -5.07 18.04
CA TRP A 195 -3.70 -4.69 18.10
C TRP A 195 -4.51 -5.78 18.82
N PRO A 196 -4.76 -5.61 20.13
CA PRO A 196 -5.51 -6.58 20.93
C PRO A 196 -7.00 -6.67 20.54
N LEU A 197 -7.38 -7.69 19.77
CA LEU A 197 -8.78 -7.87 19.30
C LEU A 197 -9.83 -7.90 20.43
N TRP A 198 -9.47 -8.36 21.63
CA TRP A 198 -10.39 -8.45 22.77
C TRP A 198 -10.71 -7.10 23.44
N LEU A 199 -10.02 -6.02 23.05
CA LEU A 199 -10.29 -4.66 23.53
C LEU A 199 -11.13 -3.85 22.53
N GLU A 200 -11.53 -4.44 21.40
CA GLU A 200 -12.33 -3.76 20.40
C GLU A 200 -13.76 -3.48 20.89
N THR A 201 -14.23 -2.26 20.63
CA THR A 201 -15.64 -1.90 20.76
C THR A 201 -16.34 -2.03 19.41
N GLU A 202 -17.66 -2.21 19.43
CA GLU A 202 -18.46 -2.26 18.19
C GLU A 202 -18.35 -0.95 17.37
N GLU A 203 -18.19 0.19 18.03
CA GLU A 203 -17.92 1.47 17.36
C GLU A 203 -16.60 1.43 16.60
N LEU A 204 -15.54 0.92 17.23
CA LEU A 204 -14.22 0.85 16.62
C LEU A 204 -14.18 -0.16 15.47
N LYS A 205 -14.92 -1.27 15.56
CA LYS A 205 -15.08 -2.21 14.43
C LYS A 205 -15.75 -1.54 13.24
N ARG A 206 -16.81 -0.74 13.46
CA ARG A 206 -17.45 0.06 12.40
C ARG A 206 -16.47 1.07 11.79
N GLU A 207 -15.66 1.71 12.61
CA GLU A 207 -14.62 2.62 12.13
C GLU A 207 -13.55 1.87 11.32
N TYR A 208 -13.09 0.72 11.80
CA TYR A 208 -12.15 -0.16 11.08
C TYR A 208 -12.71 -0.56 9.72
N VAL A 209 -13.98 -0.98 9.63
CA VAL A 209 -14.64 -1.31 8.37
C VAL A 209 -14.62 -0.11 7.43
N LYS A 210 -14.99 1.08 7.90
CA LYS A 210 -15.02 2.31 7.08
C LYS A 210 -13.62 2.67 6.55
N VAL A 211 -12.62 2.69 7.42
CA VAL A 211 -11.23 3.02 7.07
C VAL A 211 -10.67 1.99 6.10
N THR A 212 -10.89 0.71 6.36
CA THR A 212 -10.41 -0.38 5.51
C THR A 212 -11.12 -0.39 4.16
N THR A 213 -12.42 -0.06 4.10
CA THR A 213 -13.17 0.08 2.84
C THR A 213 -12.49 1.11 1.95
N GLU A 214 -12.19 2.30 2.49
CA GLU A 214 -11.56 3.38 1.73
C GLU A 214 -10.15 2.99 1.27
N ARG A 215 -9.35 2.37 2.14
CA ARG A 215 -7.99 1.92 1.80
C ARG A 215 -7.99 0.83 0.71
N VAL A 216 -8.88 -0.16 0.81
CA VAL A 216 -9.07 -1.20 -0.21
C VAL A 216 -9.52 -0.58 -1.52
N LYS A 217 -10.53 0.29 -1.48
CA LYS A 217 -11.04 0.97 -2.68
C LYS A 217 -9.95 1.73 -3.41
N ARG A 218 -9.18 2.57 -2.71
CA ARG A 218 -8.09 3.36 -3.31
C ARG A 218 -7.03 2.47 -3.95
N TYR A 219 -6.66 1.38 -3.29
CA TYR A 219 -5.67 0.44 -3.81
C TYR A 219 -6.19 -0.31 -5.04
N VAL A 220 -7.40 -0.87 -4.97
CA VAL A 220 -8.02 -1.60 -6.08
C VAL A 220 -8.23 -0.67 -7.28
N GLU A 221 -8.80 0.51 -7.07
CA GLU A 221 -9.03 1.49 -8.14
C GLU A 221 -7.74 1.88 -8.86
N ARG A 222 -6.65 2.11 -8.10
CA ARG A 222 -5.34 2.44 -8.66
C ARG A 222 -4.77 1.32 -9.53
N HIS A 223 -4.95 0.07 -9.09
CA HIS A 223 -4.27 -1.10 -9.64
C HIS A 223 -5.20 -2.02 -10.44
N LYS A 224 -6.44 -1.61 -10.74
CA LYS A 224 -7.46 -2.49 -11.31
C LYS A 224 -7.09 -3.06 -12.68
N GLU A 225 -6.34 -2.30 -13.47
CA GLU A 225 -5.82 -2.74 -14.77
C GLU A 225 -4.75 -3.84 -14.64
N ARG A 226 -4.19 -4.05 -13.43
CA ARG A 226 -3.24 -5.12 -13.17
C ARG A 226 -3.86 -6.47 -12.83
N TYR A 227 -5.09 -6.50 -12.33
CA TYR A 227 -5.69 -7.73 -11.85
C TYR A 227 -6.96 -8.09 -12.61
N LYS A 228 -6.98 -9.31 -13.14
CA LYS A 228 -8.15 -9.91 -13.81
C LYS A 228 -9.23 -10.29 -12.79
N LEU A 229 -8.83 -10.93 -11.69
CA LEU A 229 -9.73 -11.37 -10.60
C LEU A 229 -9.08 -11.16 -9.24
N TYR A 230 -9.93 -11.10 -8.21
CA TYR A 230 -9.57 -10.88 -6.82
C TYR A 230 -10.13 -12.02 -5.97
N PHE A 231 -9.28 -12.64 -5.17
CA PHE A 231 -9.62 -13.78 -4.32
C PHE A 231 -9.57 -13.35 -2.86
N VAL A 232 -10.52 -13.83 -2.04
CA VAL A 232 -10.60 -13.50 -0.62
C VAL A 232 -10.39 -14.74 0.24
N TYR A 233 -9.28 -14.79 0.99
CA TYR A 233 -8.98 -15.85 1.97
C TYR A 233 -9.02 -15.29 3.40
N LEU A 234 -10.15 -14.69 3.78
CA LEU A 234 -10.30 -13.90 5.02
C LEU A 234 -11.49 -14.35 5.89
N LYS A 235 -11.99 -15.58 5.72
CA LYS A 235 -13.23 -16.03 6.37
C LYS A 235 -13.24 -15.93 7.91
N SER A 236 -12.06 -15.88 8.54
CA SER A 236 -11.91 -15.66 9.98
C SER A 236 -11.91 -14.21 10.44
N ASP A 237 -12.09 -13.25 9.52
CA ASP A 237 -12.04 -11.81 9.76
C ASP A 237 -13.25 -11.16 9.04
N PRO A 238 -14.44 -11.18 9.67
CA PRO A 238 -15.67 -10.71 9.04
C PRO A 238 -15.63 -9.20 8.75
N GLU A 239 -15.00 -8.39 9.61
CA GLU A 239 -14.90 -6.95 9.40
C GLU A 239 -14.09 -6.62 8.14
N SER A 240 -12.94 -7.27 7.93
CA SER A 240 -12.15 -7.09 6.70
C SER A 240 -12.92 -7.56 5.47
N MET A 241 -13.69 -8.65 5.56
CA MET A 241 -14.53 -9.12 4.45
C MET A 241 -15.63 -8.12 4.09
N ILE A 242 -16.31 -7.54 5.08
CA ILE A 242 -17.31 -6.50 4.87
C ILE A 242 -16.66 -5.29 4.18
N ALA A 243 -15.49 -4.87 4.65
CA ALA A 243 -14.76 -3.75 4.06
C ALA A 243 -14.38 -3.98 2.59
N ILE A 244 -13.89 -5.18 2.25
CA ILE A 244 -13.59 -5.54 0.86
C ILE A 244 -14.87 -5.52 0.01
N ARG A 245 -15.95 -6.16 0.48
CA ARG A 245 -17.22 -6.20 -0.28
C ARG A 245 -17.79 -4.81 -0.53
N ASN A 246 -17.74 -3.92 0.46
CA ASN A 246 -18.16 -2.54 0.30
C ASN A 246 -17.32 -1.82 -0.74
N ALA A 247 -16.00 -1.97 -0.70
CA ALA A 247 -15.09 -1.35 -1.68
C ALA A 247 -15.38 -1.84 -3.10
N PHE A 248 -15.55 -3.15 -3.29
CA PHE A 248 -15.86 -3.73 -4.60
C PHE A 248 -17.23 -3.31 -5.12
N LYS A 249 -18.21 -3.16 -4.22
CA LYS A 249 -19.52 -2.60 -4.56
C LYS A 249 -19.46 -1.14 -4.99
N GLU A 250 -18.70 -0.31 -4.28
CA GLU A 250 -18.51 1.10 -4.65
C GLU A 250 -17.80 1.25 -6.02
N LEU A 251 -16.97 0.28 -6.40
CA LEU A 251 -16.26 0.25 -7.68
C LEU A 251 -17.03 -0.43 -8.81
N GLY A 252 -18.15 -1.10 -8.53
CA GLY A 252 -18.87 -1.92 -9.51
C GLY A 252 -18.05 -3.09 -10.03
N LEU A 253 -17.27 -3.75 -9.15
CA LEU A 253 -16.37 -4.86 -9.46
C LEU A 253 -16.77 -6.18 -8.77
N GLU A 254 -17.99 -6.29 -8.25
CA GLU A 254 -18.42 -7.45 -7.47
C GLU A 254 -18.29 -8.78 -8.23
N ASP A 255 -18.45 -8.77 -9.55
CA ASP A 255 -18.29 -9.92 -10.44
C ASP A 255 -16.85 -10.47 -10.49
N LYS A 256 -15.87 -9.64 -10.13
CA LYS A 256 -14.44 -10.00 -10.10
C LYS A 256 -13.97 -10.50 -8.73
N LEU A 257 -14.82 -10.44 -7.70
CA LEU A 257 -14.48 -10.82 -6.32
C LEU A 257 -14.92 -12.25 -6.01
N ILE A 258 -13.95 -13.13 -5.76
CA ILE A 258 -14.17 -14.56 -5.56
C ILE A 258 -13.83 -14.97 -4.12
N ASP A 259 -14.81 -15.47 -3.39
CA ASP A 259 -14.57 -16.12 -2.10
C ASP A 259 -13.87 -17.46 -2.31
N THR A 260 -12.86 -17.76 -1.47
CA THR A 260 -12.06 -19.00 -1.60
C THR A 260 -12.39 -20.07 -0.57
N VAL A 261 -13.22 -19.73 0.41
CA VAL A 261 -13.72 -20.65 1.45
C VAL A 261 -15.20 -20.37 1.66
N SER A 262 -16.03 -21.39 1.45
CA SER A 262 -17.47 -21.36 1.69
C SER A 262 -17.84 -21.18 3.16
N ASP A 263 -19.05 -20.66 3.40
CA ASP A 263 -19.62 -20.57 4.74
C ASP A 263 -19.78 -21.94 5.39
N GLU A 264 -20.17 -22.95 4.61
CA GLU A 264 -20.34 -24.33 5.06
C GLU A 264 -19.03 -24.93 5.55
N THR A 265 -17.95 -24.82 4.75
CA THR A 265 -16.64 -25.32 5.17
C THR A 265 -16.15 -24.59 6.42
N TYR A 266 -16.28 -23.26 6.46
CA TYR A 266 -15.79 -22.48 7.58
C TYR A 266 -16.56 -22.80 8.88
N LYS A 267 -17.88 -22.88 8.81
CA LYS A 267 -18.74 -23.24 9.95
C LYS A 267 -18.36 -24.59 10.52
N ARG A 268 -18.20 -25.61 9.66
CA ARG A 268 -17.76 -26.95 10.09
C ARG A 268 -16.41 -26.90 10.82
N ILE A 269 -15.42 -26.17 10.30
CA ILE A 269 -14.10 -26.05 10.93
C ILE A 269 -14.19 -25.39 12.32
N VAL A 270 -15.05 -24.38 12.46
CA VAL A 270 -15.29 -23.71 13.74
C VAL A 270 -15.95 -24.67 14.74
N GLU A 271 -16.93 -25.47 14.31
CA GLU A 271 -17.59 -26.50 15.12
C GLU A 271 -16.62 -27.60 15.58
N GLU A 272 -15.65 -27.97 14.73
CA GLU A 272 -14.55 -28.89 15.07
C GLU A 272 -13.56 -28.30 16.09
N GLY A 273 -13.62 -26.99 16.36
CA GLY A 273 -12.75 -26.30 17.31
C GLY A 273 -11.30 -26.11 16.83
N PHE A 274 -11.03 -26.30 15.53
CA PHE A 274 -9.67 -26.20 14.99
C PHE A 274 -9.19 -24.74 14.92
N LYS A 275 -8.05 -24.43 15.59
CA LYS A 275 -7.46 -23.09 15.59
C LYS A 275 -5.99 -23.07 15.12
N PRO A 276 -5.63 -22.16 14.19
CA PRO A 276 -6.49 -21.19 13.50
C PRO A 276 -7.29 -21.84 12.36
N ALA A 277 -8.56 -21.45 12.18
CA ALA A 277 -9.48 -22.07 11.22
C ALA A 277 -8.96 -22.06 9.77
N LEU A 278 -8.36 -20.96 9.32
CA LEU A 278 -7.76 -20.86 7.98
C LEU A 278 -6.42 -21.62 7.82
N ALA A 279 -5.93 -22.33 8.85
CA ALA A 279 -4.87 -23.32 8.68
C ALA A 279 -5.41 -24.74 8.51
N HIS A 280 -6.72 -24.95 8.64
CA HIS A 280 -7.33 -26.26 8.55
C HIS A 280 -7.14 -26.84 7.14
N PRO A 281 -6.81 -28.14 6.99
CA PRO A 281 -6.63 -28.78 5.69
C PRO A 281 -7.81 -28.59 4.73
N ALA A 282 -9.04 -28.56 5.22
CA ALA A 282 -10.21 -28.33 4.37
C ALA A 282 -10.26 -26.92 3.77
N ALA A 283 -9.99 -25.87 4.56
CA ALA A 283 -9.97 -24.49 4.07
C ALA A 283 -8.86 -24.28 3.04
N VAL A 284 -7.68 -24.85 3.32
CA VAL A 284 -6.51 -24.79 2.45
C VAL A 284 -6.72 -25.59 1.16
N LYS A 285 -7.43 -26.71 1.23
CA LYS A 285 -7.83 -27.50 0.07
C LYS A 285 -8.81 -26.72 -0.83
N GLU A 286 -9.84 -26.12 -0.24
CA GLU A 286 -10.85 -25.34 -0.97
C GLU A 286 -10.27 -24.10 -1.63
N LEU A 287 -9.33 -23.41 -0.95
CA LEU A 287 -8.54 -22.34 -1.56
C LEU A 287 -7.82 -22.83 -2.82
N ALA A 288 -7.11 -23.95 -2.72
CA ALA A 288 -6.34 -24.47 -3.86
C ALA A 288 -7.25 -24.94 -5.01
N GLU A 289 -8.40 -25.54 -4.70
CA GLU A 289 -9.39 -25.96 -5.70
C GLU A 289 -10.05 -24.77 -6.39
N THR A 290 -10.38 -23.72 -5.64
CA THR A 290 -10.91 -22.47 -6.18
C THR A 290 -9.88 -21.81 -7.09
N LEU A 291 -8.64 -21.64 -6.64
CA LEU A 291 -7.59 -21.05 -7.48
C LEU A 291 -7.35 -21.88 -8.75
N LYS A 292 -7.31 -23.21 -8.67
CA LYS A 292 -7.23 -24.06 -9.87
C LYS A 292 -8.39 -23.80 -10.83
N LYS A 293 -9.62 -23.75 -10.33
CA LYS A 293 -10.80 -23.55 -11.18
C LYS A 293 -10.72 -22.27 -12.02
N TYR A 294 -10.17 -21.19 -11.46
CA TYR A 294 -10.12 -19.88 -12.13
C TYR A 294 -8.79 -19.58 -12.84
N LEU A 295 -7.71 -20.29 -12.49
CA LEU A 295 -6.34 -20.00 -12.94
C LEU A 295 -5.68 -21.15 -13.73
N SER A 296 -6.42 -22.23 -14.00
CA SER A 296 -5.93 -23.34 -14.85
C SER A 296 -6.35 -23.17 -16.30
#